data_AF-A0A3T1D2X3-F1
#
_entry.id   AF-A0A3T1D2X3-F1
#
_cell.length_a   1.000
_cell.length_b   1.000
_cell.length_c   1.000
_cell.angle_alpha   90.00
_cell.angle_beta   90.00
_cell.angle_gamma   90.00
#
_symmetry.space_group_name_H-M   'P 1'
#
loop_
_entity.id
_entity.type
_entity.pdbx_description
1 polymer ?
#
loop_
_entity_poly.entity_id
_entity_poly.type
_entity_poly.pdbx_seq_one_letter_code
_entity_poly.pdbx_strand_id
1 'polypeptide(L)'
;MEYLLIDPRPDLPDTKQWRLLFLHIPLLEDKPKACKIHLILWSLRCYGMILKLNSSGFFFSAIIDPKQGFDSADEFRDMRDRFLRPHSEEIASLLRKVAGNE
;
A
#
# COMPACT_ATOMS: atom_id res chain seq x y z
N MET A 1 7.00 16.91 -1.33
CA MET A 1 6.79 15.48 -1.61
C MET A 1 7.53 14.55 -0.63
N GLU A 2 8.47 15.06 0.18
CA GLU A 2 9.25 14.23 1.13
C GLU A 2 8.39 13.45 2.14
N TYR A 3 7.26 14.01 2.56
CA TYR A 3 6.33 13.34 3.50
C TYR A 3 5.73 12.03 2.98
N LEU A 4 5.64 11.84 1.65
CA LEU A 4 5.09 10.62 1.07
C LEU A 4 6.04 9.42 1.25
N LEU A 5 7.34 9.67 1.48
CA LEU A 5 8.33 8.61 1.73
C LEU A 5 8.28 8.11 3.18
N ILE A 6 7.55 8.79 4.06
CA ILE A 6 7.41 8.44 5.46
C ILE A 6 6.11 7.64 5.62
N ASP A 7 6.19 6.51 6.32
CA ASP A 7 5.01 5.74 6.69
C ASP A 7 4.13 6.55 7.66
N PRO A 8 2.88 6.88 7.30
CA PRO A 8 1.99 7.67 8.16
C PRO A 8 1.39 6.87 9.32
N ARG A 9 1.58 5.54 9.34
CA ARG A 9 1.16 4.66 10.45
C ARG A 9 2.34 3.85 10.98
N PRO A 10 3.38 4.51 11.54
CA PRO A 10 4.58 3.84 12.04
C PRO A 10 4.29 2.98 13.29
N ASP A 11 3.11 3.13 13.89
CA ASP A 11 2.58 2.32 14.98
C ASP A 11 2.23 0.88 14.57
N LEU A 12 2.02 0.62 13.28
CA LEU A 12 1.59 -0.68 12.76
C LEU A 12 2.77 -1.60 12.45
N PRO A 13 2.61 -2.94 12.57
CA PRO A 13 3.71 -3.91 12.60
C PRO A 13 4.47 -4.04 11.26
N ASP A 14 3.86 -3.63 10.16
CA ASP A 14 4.35 -3.73 8.79
C ASP A 14 5.04 -2.45 8.30
N THR A 15 5.38 -1.52 9.20
CA THR A 15 5.97 -0.23 8.85
C THR A 15 7.25 -0.34 8.02
N LYS A 16 8.07 -1.38 8.27
CA LYS A 16 9.30 -1.61 7.51
C LYS A 16 9.00 -1.88 6.04
N GLN A 17 8.00 -2.71 5.75
CA GLN A 17 7.59 -3.07 4.40
C GLN A 17 6.98 -1.86 3.67
N TRP A 18 6.19 -1.06 4.36
CA TRP A 18 5.63 0.17 3.81
C TRP A 18 6.68 1.22 3.45
N ARG A 19 7.68 1.41 4.31
CA ARG A 19 8.81 2.29 4.00
C ARG A 19 9.56 1.85 2.74
N LEU A 20 9.84 0.55 2.61
CA LEU A 20 10.44 0.00 1.39
C LEU A 20 9.55 0.22 0.17
N LEU A 21 8.25 -0.06 0.28
CA LEU A 21 7.28 0.16 -0.80
C LEU A 21 7.31 1.62 -1.28
N PHE A 22 7.25 2.59 -0.35
CA PHE A 22 7.28 4.01 -0.68
C PHE A 22 8.61 4.49 -1.28
N LEU A 23 9.73 3.83 -0.96
CA LEU A 23 11.01 4.10 -1.62
C LEU A 23 11.06 3.59 -3.07
N HIS A 24 10.32 2.52 -3.39
CA HIS A 24 10.30 1.95 -4.74
C HIS A 24 9.34 2.67 -5.70
N ILE A 25 8.25 3.27 -5.22
CA ILE A 25 7.25 3.92 -6.09
C ILE A 25 7.86 5.03 -6.98
N PRO A 26 8.70 5.97 -6.46
CA PRO A 26 9.31 7.02 -7.28
C PRO A 26 10.23 6.49 -8.39
N LEU A 27 10.66 5.23 -8.30
CA LEU A 27 11.54 4.59 -9.28
C LEU A 27 10.78 4.08 -10.51
N LEU A 28 9.44 4.02 -10.50
CA LEU A 28 8.64 3.69 -11.67
C LEU A 28 8.92 4.70 -12.82
N GLU A 29 8.90 4.23 -14.07
CA GLU A 29 9.22 5.05 -15.24
C GLU A 29 8.19 6.17 -15.47
N ASP A 30 6.90 5.82 -15.44
CA ASP A 30 5.78 6.76 -15.58
C ASP A 30 5.59 7.58 -14.29
N LYS A 31 6.17 8.79 -14.26
CA LYS A 31 6.15 9.66 -13.07
C LYS A 31 4.76 10.14 -12.67
N PRO A 32 3.87 10.59 -13.58
CA PRO A 32 2.48 10.89 -13.23
C PRO A 32 1.75 9.71 -12.59
N LYS A 33 1.88 8.50 -13.17
CA LYS A 33 1.28 7.29 -12.60
C LYS A 33 1.89 6.93 -11.24
N ALA A 34 3.22 7.04 -11.10
CA ALA A 34 3.92 6.80 -9.83
C ALA A 34 3.39 7.71 -8.73
N CYS A 35 3.26 9.01 -9.00
CA CYS A 35 2.70 9.99 -8.06
C CYS A 35 1.28 9.62 -7.64
N LYS A 36 0.43 9.23 -8.60
CA LYS A 36 -0.94 8.78 -8.32
C LYS A 36 -0.98 7.53 -7.43
N ILE A 37 -0.21 6.50 -7.75
CA ILE A 37 -0.11 5.27 -6.95
C ILE A 37 0.38 5.59 -5.54
N HIS A 38 1.39 6.46 -5.42
CA HIS A 38 1.94 6.86 -4.14
C HIS A 38 0.89 7.50 -3.24
N LEU A 39 0.14 8.47 -3.77
CA LEU A 39 -0.93 9.13 -3.04
C LEU A 39 -2.02 8.14 -2.60
N ILE A 40 -2.48 7.26 -3.49
CA ILE A 40 -3.49 6.25 -3.18
C ILE A 40 -3.02 5.33 -2.04
N LEU A 41 -1.82 4.77 -2.16
CA LEU A 41 -1.27 3.83 -1.18
C LEU A 41 -1.03 4.51 0.17
N TRP A 42 -0.51 5.74 0.16
CA TRP A 42 -0.31 6.54 1.37
C TRP A 42 -1.63 6.86 2.07
N SER A 43 -2.65 7.28 1.32
CA SER A 43 -3.99 7.54 1.88
C SER A 43 -4.64 6.30 2.46
N LEU A 44 -4.59 5.16 1.77
CA LEU A 44 -5.13 3.90 2.28
C LEU A 44 -4.35 3.39 3.49
N ARG A 45 -3.03 3.64 3.54
CA ARG A 45 -2.21 3.33 4.71
C ARG A 45 -2.66 4.13 5.93
N CYS A 46 -2.90 5.44 5.79
CA CYS A 46 -3.49 6.26 6.86
C CYS A 46 -4.78 5.64 7.41
N TYR A 47 -5.62 5.12 6.50
CA TYR A 47 -6.90 4.50 6.80
C TYR A 47 -6.81 3.10 7.43
N GLY A 48 -5.61 2.56 7.65
CA GLY A 48 -5.41 1.25 8.29
C GLY A 48 -5.22 0.10 7.32
N MET A 49 -4.82 0.37 6.07
CA MET A 49 -4.36 -0.68 5.16
C MET A 49 -2.99 -1.20 5.63
N ILE A 50 -2.86 -2.52 5.66
CA ILE A 50 -1.66 -3.24 6.08
C ILE A 50 -1.19 -4.22 5.00
N LEU A 51 0.08 -4.56 5.04
CA LEU A 51 0.71 -5.63 4.27
C LEU A 51 0.80 -6.88 5.12
N LYS A 52 0.36 -7.99 4.54
CA LYS A 52 0.53 -9.34 5.09
C LYS A 52 1.32 -10.19 4.12
N LEU A 53 2.06 -11.16 4.64
CA LEU A 53 2.82 -12.14 3.87
C LEU A 53 2.10 -13.48 3.90
N ASN A 54 1.96 -14.13 2.75
CA ASN A 54 1.55 -15.53 2.64
C ASN A 54 2.49 -16.28 1.67
N SER A 55 2.16 -17.53 1.36
CA SER A 55 2.94 -18.37 0.44
C SER A 55 3.09 -17.81 -0.98
N SER A 56 2.21 -16.89 -1.39
CA SER A 56 2.23 -16.23 -2.70
C SER A 56 2.90 -14.84 -2.67
N GLY A 57 3.38 -14.39 -1.51
CA GLY A 57 4.04 -13.10 -1.34
C GLY A 57 3.22 -12.09 -0.53
N PHE A 58 3.57 -10.82 -0.66
CA PHE A 58 2.88 -9.73 0.03
C PHE A 58 1.53 -9.42 -0.61
N PHE A 59 0.53 -9.15 0.22
CA PHE A 59 -0.80 -8.70 -0.19
C PHE A 59 -1.36 -7.66 0.78
N PHE A 60 -2.29 -6.84 0.29
CA PHE A 60 -2.99 -5.86 1.12
C PHE A 60 -4.15 -6.47 1.90
N SER A 61 -4.23 -6.09 3.17
CA SER A 61 -5.34 -6.39 4.09
C SER A 61 -5.73 -5.09 4.79
N ALA A 62 -6.89 -5.07 5.44
CA ALA A 62 -7.30 -3.95 6.28
C ALA A 62 -7.29 -4.33 7.77
N ILE A 63 -7.09 -3.32 8.61
CA ILE A 63 -7.55 -3.33 10.00
C ILE A 63 -9.03 -2.96 9.96
N ILE A 64 -9.89 -3.82 10.52
CA ILE A 64 -11.32 -3.56 10.63
C ILE A 64 -11.60 -3.09 12.06
N ASP A 65 -11.66 -1.79 12.22
CA ASP A 65 -11.91 -1.11 13.49
C ASP A 65 -12.45 0.31 13.18
N PRO A 66 -13.70 0.62 13.53
CA PRO A 66 -14.31 1.93 13.24
C PRO A 66 -13.59 3.14 13.85
N LYS A 67 -12.66 2.93 14.79
CA LYS A 67 -11.87 4.02 15.41
C LYS A 67 -10.48 4.17 14.82
N GLN A 68 -9.91 3.12 14.24
CA GLN A 68 -8.48 3.07 13.89
C GLN A 68 -8.17 2.46 12.52
N GLY A 69 -9.20 2.05 11.78
CA GLY A 69 -9.11 1.39 10.49
C GLY A 69 -10.36 1.59 9.65
N PHE A 70 -10.67 0.58 8.83
CA PHE A 70 -11.88 0.54 8.03
C PHE A 70 -13.08 0.12 8.88
N ASP A 71 -14.26 0.62 8.56
CA ASP A 71 -15.51 0.29 9.24
C ASP A 71 -15.92 -1.17 8.99
N SER A 72 -15.60 -1.69 7.80
CA SER A 72 -15.94 -3.06 7.42
C SER A 72 -15.00 -3.64 6.36
N ALA A 73 -15.04 -4.97 6.23
CA ALA A 73 -14.31 -5.66 5.17
C ALA A 73 -14.84 -5.31 3.76
N ASP A 74 -16.12 -4.98 3.64
CA ASP A 74 -16.73 -4.61 2.37
C ASP A 74 -16.33 -3.20 1.93
N GLU A 75 -16.26 -2.25 2.86
CA GLU A 75 -15.68 -0.93 2.58
C GLU A 75 -14.25 -1.04 2.05
N PHE A 76 -13.40 -1.84 2.70
CA PHE A 76 -12.04 -2.07 2.21
C PHE A 76 -12.03 -2.69 0.80
N ARG A 77 -12.92 -3.66 0.54
CA ARG A 77 -13.04 -4.31 -0.76
C ARG A 77 -13.41 -3.30 -1.85
N ASP A 78 -14.36 -2.42 -1.57
CA ASP A 78 -14.81 -1.39 -2.51
C ASP A 78 -13.71 -0.37 -2.80
N MET A 79 -12.99 0.09 -1.77
CA MET A 79 -11.86 1.01 -1.96
C MET A 79 -10.71 0.34 -2.73
N ARG A 80 -10.38 -0.92 -2.42
CA ARG A 80 -9.38 -1.70 -3.16
C ARG A 80 -9.76 -1.85 -4.63
N ASP A 81 -11.01 -2.21 -4.90
CA ASP A 81 -11.48 -2.43 -6.27
C ASP A 81 -11.56 -1.13 -7.07
N ARG A 82 -11.90 -0.01 -6.43
CA ARG A 82 -11.96 1.31 -7.07
C ARG A 82 -10.58 1.92 -7.32
N PHE A 83 -9.67 1.84 -6.36
CA PHE A 83 -8.41 2.59 -6.37
C PHE A 83 -7.18 1.74 -6.68
N LEU A 84 -7.14 0.47 -6.26
CA LEU A 84 -5.96 -0.38 -6.44
C LEU A 84 -6.04 -1.25 -7.70
N ARG A 85 -7.23 -1.78 -8.04
CA ARG A 85 -7.42 -2.62 -9.23
C ARG A 85 -6.92 -1.97 -10.53
N PRO A 86 -7.14 -0.66 -10.80
CA PRO A 86 -6.64 -0.01 -12.01
C PRO A 86 -5.10 0.07 -12.13
N HIS A 87 -4.39 -0.22 -11.04
CA HIS A 87 -2.93 -0.13 -10.92
C HIS A 87 -2.32 -1.47 -10.46
N SER A 88 -3.05 -2.57 -10.65
CA SER A 88 -2.73 -3.88 -10.07
C SER A 88 -1.41 -4.46 -10.56
N GLU A 89 -1.05 -4.25 -11.83
CA GLU A 89 0.21 -4.74 -12.40
C GLU A 89 1.43 -4.03 -11.80
N GLU A 90 1.41 -2.69 -11.71
CA GLU A 90 2.49 -1.92 -11.11
C GLU A 90 2.61 -2.21 -9.61
N ILE A 91 1.48 -2.28 -8.91
CA ILE A 91 1.44 -2.64 -7.50
C ILE A 91 2.03 -4.03 -7.28
N ALA A 92 1.64 -5.03 -8.07
CA ALA A 92 2.18 -6.39 -7.95
C ALA A 92 3.70 -6.41 -8.20
N SER A 93 4.17 -5.62 -9.17
CA SER A 93 5.61 -5.44 -9.42
C SER A 93 6.33 -4.87 -8.20
N LEU A 94 5.82 -3.78 -7.62
CA LEU A 94 6.37 -3.16 -6.42
C LEU A 94 6.41 -4.11 -5.22
N LEU A 95 5.34 -4.89 -5.00
CA LEU A 95 5.27 -5.85 -3.88
C LEU A 95 6.30 -6.98 -4.00
N ARG A 96 6.67 -7.39 -5.23
CA ARG A 96 7.76 -8.35 -5.44
C ARG A 96 9.12 -7.78 -5.03
N LYS A 97 9.38 -6.50 -5.32
CA LYS A 97 10.62 -5.81 -4.89
C LYS A 97 10.72 -5.79 -3.37
N VAL A 98 9.62 -5.45 -2.69
CA VAL A 98 9.55 -5.41 -1.22
C VAL A 98 9.73 -6.79 -0.59
N ALA A 99 9.31 -7.86 -1.27
CA ALA A 99 9.53 -9.23 -0.83
C ALA A 99 10.99 -9.71 -0.96
N GLY A 100 11.86 -8.96 -1.66
CA GLY A 100 13.21 -9.43 -2.00
C GLY A 100 13.20 -10.53 -3.06
N ASN A 101 12.16 -10.61 -3.88
CA ASN A 101 11.98 -11.61 -4.94
C ASN A 101 12.43 -11.09 -6.32
N GLU A 102 13.39 -10.16 -6.35
CA GLU A 102 14.02 -9.62 -7.57
C GLU A 102 15.47 -10.09 -7.70
#